data_AF-U7R1M9-F1
#
_entry.id   AF-U7R1M9-F1
#
_cell.length_a   1.000
_cell.length_b   1.000
_cell.length_c   1.000
_cell.angle_alpha   90.00
_cell.angle_beta   90.00
_cell.angle_gamma   90.00
#
_symmetry.space_group_name_H-M   'P 1'
#
loop_
_entity.id
_entity.type
_entity.pdbx_description
1 polymer ?
#
loop_
_entity_poly.entity_id
_entity_poly.type
_entity_poly.pdbx_seq_one_letter_code
_entity_poly.pdbx_strand_id
1 'polypeptide(L)'
;MKHVINILLLGMVLLGIAMMADTPWGLGVALAPFAVWGARFLFFIHKSLWAAVVFWGGIAYFQWQVALAVGALFGLTWLIRSARLAYKEAPPTRRKKKHAGGFQDSYDFDQSYHIGAGDE
;
A
#
# COMPACT_ATOMS: atom_id res chain seq x y z
N MET A 1 19.66 4.08 -10.32
CA MET A 1 19.39 2.88 -9.47
C MET A 1 18.37 1.90 -10.08
N LYS A 2 17.24 2.34 -10.66
CA LYS A 2 16.22 1.42 -11.22
C LYS A 2 16.75 0.45 -12.28
N HIS A 3 17.67 0.90 -13.14
CA HIS A 3 18.29 0.04 -14.17
C HIS A 3 19.16 -1.07 -13.58
N VAL A 4 19.92 -0.79 -12.52
CA VAL A 4 20.75 -1.78 -11.81
C VAL A 4 19.89 -2.88 -11.19
N ILE A 5 18.77 -2.50 -10.58
CA ILE A 5 17.82 -3.44 -9.97
C ILE A 5 17.20 -4.35 -11.04
N ASN A 6 16.84 -3.81 -12.21
CA ASN A 6 16.30 -4.63 -13.31
C ASN A 6 17.34 -5.59 -13.88
N ILE A 7 18.60 -5.17 -13.99
CA ILE A 7 19.70 -6.05 -14.45
C ILE A 7 19.95 -7.17 -13.44
N LEU A 8 19.93 -6.86 -12.13
CA LEU A 8 20.07 -7.87 -11.07
C LEU A 8 18.90 -8.86 -11.06
N LEU A 9 17.67 -8.37 -11.25
CA LEU A 9 16.46 -9.19 -11.38
C LEU A 9 16.55 -10.11 -12.61
N LEU A 10 17.05 -9.58 -13.74
CA LEU A 10 17.28 -10.38 -14.95
C LEU A 10 18.33 -11.47 -14.70
N GLY A 11 19.42 -11.13 -14.00
CA GLY A 11 20.43 -12.10 -13.57
C GLY A 11 19.86 -13.21 -12.68
N MET A 12 18.94 -12.86 -11.77
CA MET A 12 18.21 -13.85 -10.95
C MET A 12 17.28 -14.74 -11.78
N VAL A 13 16.62 -14.22 -12.82
CA VAL A 13 15.84 -15.05 -13.75
C VAL A 13 16.73 -16.03 -14.49
N LEU A 14 17.85 -15.56 -15.04
CA LEU A 14 18.81 -16.41 -15.75
C LEU A 14 19.42 -17.48 -14.82
N LEU A 15 19.73 -17.10 -13.58
CA LEU A 15 20.18 -18.03 -12.54
C LEU A 15 19.12 -19.07 -12.21
N GLY A 16 17.85 -18.66 -12.08
CA GLY A 16 16.73 -19.57 -11.83
C GLY A 16 16.49 -20.56 -12.98
N ILE A 17 16.63 -20.11 -14.24
CA ILE A 17 16.54 -20.97 -15.43
C ILE A 17 17.70 -21.98 -15.46
N ALA A 18 18.92 -21.54 -15.17
CA ALA A 18 20.05 -22.46 -15.05
C ALA A 18 19.83 -23.49 -13.93
N MET A 19 19.32 -23.04 -12.77
CA MET A 19 19.01 -23.91 -11.63
C MET A 19 17.84 -24.87 -11.87
N MET A 20 16.94 -24.61 -12.83
CA MET A 20 15.85 -25.53 -13.18
C MET A 20 16.37 -26.85 -13.77
N ALA A 21 17.55 -26.86 -14.37
CA ALA A 21 18.15 -28.07 -14.91
C ALA A 21 18.58 -29.04 -13.80
N ASP A 22 19.03 -28.51 -12.66
CA ASP A 22 19.70 -29.30 -11.62
C ASP A 22 18.96 -29.33 -10.28
N THR A 23 18.02 -28.41 -10.03
CA THR A 23 17.36 -28.27 -8.73
C THR A 23 15.86 -27.93 -8.82
N PRO A 24 15.01 -28.49 -7.94
CA PRO A 24 13.59 -28.17 -7.90
C PRO A 24 13.30 -26.72 -7.47
N TRP A 25 14.28 -26.04 -6.86
CA TRP A 25 14.16 -24.65 -6.40
C TRP A 25 14.36 -23.61 -7.51
N GLY A 26 14.92 -24.00 -8.66
CA GLY A 26 15.16 -23.09 -9.78
C GLY A 26 13.91 -22.37 -10.27
N LEU A 27 12.76 -23.05 -10.22
CA LEU A 27 11.47 -22.46 -10.59
C LEU A 27 11.04 -21.33 -9.63
N GLY A 28 11.26 -21.51 -8.32
CA GLY A 28 10.98 -20.48 -7.32
C GLY A 28 11.90 -19.26 -7.47
N VAL A 29 13.18 -19.50 -7.71
CA VAL A 29 14.18 -18.44 -7.94
C VAL A 29 13.87 -17.67 -9.23
N ALA A 30 13.46 -18.37 -10.29
CA ALA A 30 13.05 -17.75 -11.55
C ALA A 30 11.77 -16.92 -11.39
N LEU A 31 10.80 -17.37 -10.58
CA LEU A 31 9.52 -16.66 -10.36
C LEU A 31 9.64 -15.42 -9.47
N ALA A 32 10.61 -15.38 -8.55
CA ALA A 32 10.75 -14.26 -7.61
C ALA A 32 10.91 -12.88 -8.31
N PRO A 33 11.73 -12.73 -9.36
CA PRO A 33 11.79 -11.51 -10.16
C PRO A 33 10.47 -11.15 -10.86
N PHE A 34 9.74 -12.15 -11.35
CA PHE A 34 8.43 -11.93 -11.96
C PHE A 34 7.41 -11.45 -10.94
N ALA A 35 7.49 -11.85 -9.67
CA ALA A 35 6.63 -11.29 -8.61
C ALA A 35 6.93 -9.80 -8.36
N VAL A 36 8.22 -9.41 -8.37
CA VAL A 36 8.64 -8.00 -8.18
C VAL A 36 8.17 -7.13 -9.34
N TRP A 37 8.33 -7.60 -10.58
CA TRP A 37 7.81 -6.90 -11.77
C TRP A 37 6.29 -6.93 -11.84
N GLY A 38 5.68 -8.06 -11.49
CA GLY A 38 4.24 -8.25 -11.43
C GLY A 38 3.57 -7.30 -10.44
N ALA A 39 4.14 -7.12 -9.24
CA ALA A 39 3.65 -6.13 -8.27
C ALA A 39 3.71 -4.69 -8.83
N ARG A 40 4.76 -4.37 -9.59
CA ARG A 40 4.94 -3.06 -10.21
C ARG A 40 3.98 -2.85 -11.38
N PHE A 41 3.72 -3.90 -12.15
CA PHE A 41 2.72 -3.95 -13.21
C PHE A 41 1.30 -3.84 -12.65
N LEU A 42 0.98 -4.54 -11.56
CA LEU A 42 -0.28 -4.41 -10.83
C LEU A 42 -0.49 -2.97 -10.35
N PHE A 43 0.54 -2.33 -9.81
CA PHE A 43 0.47 -0.92 -9.41
C PHE A 43 0.18 0.00 -10.61
N PHE A 44 0.71 -0.34 -11.78
CA PHE A 44 0.45 0.38 -13.02
C PHE A 44 -0.98 0.16 -13.53
N ILE A 45 -1.49 -1.07 -13.47
CA ILE A 45 -2.88 -1.41 -13.81
C ILE A 45 -3.85 -0.65 -12.91
N HIS A 46 -3.61 -0.63 -11.60
CA HIS A 46 -4.49 0.06 -10.64
C HIS A 46 -4.43 1.58 -10.73
N LYS A 47 -3.48 2.16 -11.49
CA LYS A 47 -3.47 3.59 -11.79
C LYS A 47 -4.66 4.00 -12.67
N SER A 48 -5.17 3.08 -13.49
CA SER A 48 -6.36 3.29 -14.31
C SER A 48 -7.45 2.32 -13.90
N LEU A 49 -8.56 2.86 -13.38
CA LEU A 49 -9.74 2.07 -13.00
C LEU A 49 -10.23 1.16 -14.14
N TRP A 50 -10.21 1.65 -15.38
CA TRP A 50 -10.58 0.87 -16.56
C TRP A 50 -9.63 -0.29 -16.84
N ALA A 51 -8.32 -0.07 -16.71
CA ALA A 51 -7.33 -1.13 -16.92
C ALA A 51 -7.46 -2.21 -15.83
N ALA A 52 -7.73 -1.81 -14.58
CA ALA A 52 -7.98 -2.74 -13.49
C ALA A 52 -9.23 -3.58 -13.75
N VAL A 53 -10.35 -2.97 -14.17
CA VAL A 53 -11.58 -3.69 -14.47
C VAL A 53 -11.39 -4.69 -15.62
N VAL A 54 -10.72 -4.30 -16.70
CA VAL A 54 -10.44 -5.20 -17.83
C VAL A 54 -9.52 -6.36 -17.42
N PHE A 55 -8.47 -6.06 -16.64
CA PHE A 55 -7.53 -7.07 -16.16
C PHE A 55 -8.20 -8.09 -15.23
N TRP A 56 -8.94 -7.61 -14.23
CA TRP A 56 -9.68 -8.48 -13.31
C TRP A 56 -10.84 -9.21 -14.01
N GLY A 57 -11.50 -8.56 -14.97
CA GLY A 57 -12.53 -9.18 -15.81
C GLY A 57 -11.97 -10.34 -16.65
N GLY A 58 -10.79 -10.17 -17.24
CA GLY A 58 -10.09 -11.23 -17.96
C GLY A 58 -9.67 -12.39 -17.07
N ILE A 59 -9.14 -12.11 -15.87
CA ILE A 59 -8.78 -13.15 -14.89
C ILE A 59 -10.03 -13.88 -14.38
N ALA A 60 -11.10 -13.15 -14.08
CA ALA A 60 -12.36 -13.74 -13.63
C ALA A 60 -12.99 -14.63 -14.69
N TYR A 61 -12.87 -14.28 -15.97
CA TYR A 61 -13.33 -15.11 -17.08
C TYR A 61 -12.57 -16.44 -17.18
N PHE A 62 -11.24 -16.41 -16.97
CA PHE A 62 -10.41 -17.62 -17.07
C PHE A 62 -10.48 -18.50 -15.81
N GLN A 63 -10.42 -17.89 -14.62
CA GLN A 63 -10.37 -18.58 -13.32
C GLN A 63 -10.95 -17.68 -12.21
N TRP A 64 -12.27 -17.72 -12.07
CA TRP A 64 -13.01 -16.89 -11.10
C TRP A 64 -12.62 -17.12 -9.62
N GLN A 65 -12.18 -18.33 -9.25
CA GLN A 65 -11.72 -18.63 -7.88
C GLN A 65 -10.41 -17.94 -7.55
N VAL A 66 -9.46 -17.92 -8.49
CA VAL A 66 -8.17 -17.24 -8.32
C VAL A 66 -8.40 -15.72 -8.25
N ALA A 67 -9.32 -15.20 -9.06
CA ALA A 67 -9.69 -13.79 -9.02
C ALA A 67 -10.20 -13.37 -7.63
N LEU A 68 -11.13 -14.14 -7.06
CA LEU A 68 -11.68 -13.85 -5.73
C LEU A 68 -10.63 -13.96 -4.63
N ALA A 69 -9.78 -15.00 -4.67
CA ALA A 69 -8.72 -15.19 -3.67
C ALA A 69 -7.72 -14.03 -3.67
N VAL A 70 -7.20 -13.66 -4.85
CA VAL A 70 -6.22 -12.57 -4.97
C VAL A 70 -6.86 -11.22 -4.66
N GLY A 71 -8.12 -10.99 -5.09
CA GLY A 71 -8.86 -9.77 -4.80
C GLY A 71 -9.11 -9.59 -3.29
N ALA A 72 -9.48 -10.67 -2.60
CA ALA A 72 -9.68 -10.67 -1.15
C ALA A 72 -8.38 -10.38 -0.39
N LEU A 73 -7.27 -11.02 -0.76
CA LEU A 73 -5.95 -10.74 -0.17
C LEU A 73 -5.54 -9.28 -0.40
N PHE A 74 -5.72 -8.76 -1.62
CA PHE A 74 -5.38 -7.39 -1.94
C PHE A 74 -6.24 -6.39 -1.14
N GLY A 75 -7.56 -6.61 -1.08
CA GLY A 75 -8.49 -5.83 -0.26
C GLY A 75 -8.12 -5.84 1.22
N LEU A 76 -7.73 -6.99 1.77
CA LEU A 76 -7.28 -7.11 3.16
C LEU A 76 -6.01 -6.29 3.40
N THR A 77 -5.01 -6.38 2.52
CA THR A 77 -3.78 -5.58 2.65
C THR A 77 -4.03 -4.08 2.54
N TRP A 78 -4.99 -3.68 1.69
CA TRP A 78 -5.42 -2.29 1.57
C TRP A 78 -6.09 -1.81 2.85
N LEU A 79 -7.04 -2.59 3.39
CA LEU A 79 -7.70 -2.29 4.67
C LEU A 79 -6.70 -2.16 5.81
N ILE A 80 -5.71 -3.05 5.90
CA ILE A 80 -4.65 -2.96 6.91
C ILE A 80 -3.83 -1.68 6.73
N ARG A 81 -3.50 -1.29 5.49
CA ARG A 81 -2.80 -0.03 5.21
C ARG A 81 -3.64 1.19 5.56
N SER A 82 -4.91 1.22 5.16
CA SER A 82 -5.85 2.29 5.51
C SER A 82 -6.05 2.39 7.01
N ALA A 83 -6.16 1.26 7.72
CA ALA A 83 -6.24 1.23 9.18
C ALA A 83 -4.95 1.75 9.84
N ARG A 84 -3.77 1.41 9.30
CA ARG A 84 -2.49 1.95 9.78
C ARG A 84 -2.34 3.45 9.52
N LEU A 85 -2.83 3.94 8.38
CA LEU A 85 -2.84 5.37 8.07
C LEU A 85 -3.81 6.11 8.99
N ALA A 86 -5.03 5.60 9.17
CA ALA A 86 -6.00 6.12 10.13
C ALA A 86 -5.48 6.09 11.58
N TYR A 87 -4.67 5.10 11.95
CA TYR A 87 -4.02 5.05 13.27
C TYR A 87 -2.88 6.06 13.40
N LYS A 88 -2.16 6.36 12.31
CA LYS A 88 -1.12 7.41 12.30
C LYS A 88 -1.71 8.83 12.30
N GLU A 89 -2.89 9.00 11.72
CA GLU A 89 -3.63 10.26 11.66
C GLU A 89 -4.61 10.44 12.84
N ALA A 90 -4.80 9.40 13.66
CA ALA A 90 -5.56 9.52 14.89
C ALA A 90 -4.85 10.55 15.79
N PRO A 91 -5.50 11.68 16.14
CA PRO A 91 -4.91 12.64 17.05
C PRO A 91 -4.57 11.92 18.36
N PRO A 92 -3.46 12.25 19.03
CA PRO A 92 -3.10 11.61 20.28
C PRO A 92 -4.33 11.70 21.17
N THR A 93 -4.93 10.55 21.48
CA THR A 93 -6.15 10.46 22.27
C THR A 93 -5.90 11.25 23.53
N ARG A 94 -6.45 12.47 23.59
CA ARG A 94 -6.40 13.35 24.75
C ARG A 94 -7.10 12.54 25.82
N ARG A 95 -6.30 11.89 26.66
CA ARG A 95 -6.72 11.06 27.78
C ARG A 95 -7.47 12.01 28.70
N LYS A 96 -8.78 12.18 28.49
CA LYS A 96 -9.67 12.86 29.43
C LYS A 96 -9.67 11.98 30.69
N LYS A 97 -8.70 12.23 31.57
CA LYS A 97 -8.78 11.84 32.97
C LYS A 97 -10.07 12.46 33.50
N LYS A 98 -11.04 11.60 33.77
CA LYS A 98 -12.28 11.93 34.46
C LYS A 98 -11.92 12.60 35.79
N HIS A 99 -12.61 13.70 36.07
CA HIS A 99 -12.42 14.62 37.19
C HIS A 99 -12.20 13.96 38.55
N ALA A 100 -11.23 14.49 39.31
CA ALA A 100 -11.28 14.57 40.76
C ALA A 100 -10.46 15.79 41.23
N GLY A 101 -11.16 16.86 41.62
CA GLY A 101 -10.72 17.87 42.59
C GLY A 101 -9.64 18.89 42.18
N GLY A 102 -9.95 20.18 42.33
CA GLY A 102 -8.95 21.21 42.63
C GLY A 102 -8.71 22.26 41.54
N PHE A 103 -9.42 23.39 41.67
CA PHE A 103 -8.90 24.76 41.69
C PHE A 103 -7.81 25.21 40.67
N GLN A 104 -8.19 26.30 39.97
CA GLN A 104 -7.39 27.39 39.40
C GLN A 104 -6.77 27.29 37.99
N ASP A 105 -7.29 28.21 37.16
CA ASP A 105 -6.58 29.17 36.31
C ASP A 105 -5.41 28.68 35.45
N SER A 106 -5.69 28.56 34.16
CA SER A 106 -4.75 29.01 33.14
C SER A 106 -5.55 29.53 31.96
N TYR A 107 -5.45 30.85 31.74
CA TYR A 107 -5.84 31.54 30.53
C TYR A 107 -5.35 30.76 29.31
N ASP A 108 -6.24 30.52 28.34
CA ASP A 108 -5.82 30.28 26.97
C ASP A 108 -6.74 31.08 26.05
N PHE A 109 -6.08 31.93 25.28
CA PHE A 109 -6.63 33.06 24.55
C PHE A 109 -7.41 32.54 23.34
N ASP A 110 -8.72 32.79 23.30
CA ASP A 110 -9.56 32.46 22.15
C ASP A 110 -9.31 33.50 21.05
N GLN A 111 -8.21 33.33 20.31
CA GLN A 111 -7.86 34.14 19.14
C GLN A 111 -8.26 33.40 17.87
N SER A 112 -9.56 33.08 17.76
CA SER A 112 -10.20 32.81 16.48
C SER A 112 -10.91 34.06 15.99
N TYR A 113 -10.88 34.26 14.67
CA TYR A 113 -11.53 35.30 13.86
C TYR A 113 -10.66 36.51 13.48
N HIS A 114 -9.97 36.34 12.34
CA HIS A 114 -10.21 37.12 11.12
C HIS A 114 -10.68 38.57 11.30
N ILE A 115 -9.80 39.56 11.08
CA ILE A 115 -10.02 40.64 10.10
C ILE A 115 -8.65 41.00 9.51
N GLY A 116 -8.39 40.50 8.30
CA GLY A 116 -7.37 41.03 7.41
C GLY A 116 -8.08 41.66 6.22
N ALA A 117 -7.88 42.97 6.07
CA ALA A 117 -8.05 43.87 4.93
C ALA A 117 -8.34 45.24 5.55
N GLY A 118 -7.49 46.25 5.51
CA GLY A 118 -6.72 46.65 4.33
C GLY A 118 -7.51 47.76 3.63
N ASP A 119 -7.00 48.98 3.81
CA ASP A 119 -6.96 50.05 2.81
C ASP A 119 -8.30 50.72 2.43
N GLU A 120 -8.52 51.92 2.99
CA GLU A 120 -8.85 53.21 2.32
C GLU A 120 -9.41 54.26 3.30
#